data_AF-A0A6J4QI82-F1
#
_entry.id   AF-A0A6J4QI82-F1
#
_cell.length_a   1.000
_cell.length_b   1.000
_cell.length_c   1.000
_cell.angle_alpha   90.00
_cell.angle_beta   90.00
_cell.angle_gamma   90.00
#
_symmetry.space_group_name_H-M   'P 1'
#
loop_
_entity.id
_entity.type
_entity.pdbx_description
1 polymer ?
#
loop_
_entity_poly.entity_id
_entity_poly.type
_entity_poly.pdbx_seq_one_letter_code
_entity_poly.pdbx_strand_id
1 'polypeptide(L)' 'MPRIQPLEPDNAPEQSRQLMEQGEQEMGQMLNFFKQMAVSPASFQAYMNFEAALQGGALDQLTREAVYLGTSDYNGCTY' A
#
# COMPACT_ATOMS: atom_id res chain seq x y z
N MET A 1 -15.96 6.31 5.57
CA MET A 1 -16.00 6.58 4.12
C MET A 1 -14.70 7.27 3.73
N PRO A 2 -14.03 6.85 2.65
CA PRO A 2 -12.76 7.45 2.24
C PRO A 2 -13.01 8.90 1.76
N ARG A 3 -12.10 9.82 2.11
CA ARG A 3 -12.18 11.23 1.68
C ARG A 3 -11.74 11.41 0.23
N ILE A 4 -10.80 10.57 -0.21
CA ILE A 4 -10.33 10.46 -1.58
C ILE A 4 -11.13 9.31 -2.22
N GLN A 5 -11.71 9.54 -3.39
CA GLN A 5 -12.45 8.48 -4.07
C GLN A 5 -11.49 7.40 -4.56
N PRO A 6 -11.70 6.12 -4.19
CA PRO A 6 -10.88 5.03 -4.68
C PRO A 6 -11.06 4.88 -6.20
N LEU A 7 -9.98 4.56 -6.91
CA LEU A 7 -10.02 4.24 -8.32
C LEU A 7 -10.01 2.71 -8.50
N GLU A 8 -10.89 2.22 -9.36
CA GLU A 8 -10.74 0.89 -9.94
C GLU A 8 -9.64 0.92 -11.02
N PRO A 9 -8.94 -0.20 -11.29
CA PRO A 9 -7.82 -0.25 -12.23
C PRO A 9 -8.12 0.40 -13.58
N ASP A 10 -9.30 0.13 -14.17
CA ASP A 10 -9.70 0.68 -15.47
C ASP A 10 -9.74 2.21 -15.52
N ASN A 11 -9.97 2.84 -14.36
CA ASN A 11 -10.09 4.30 -14.21
C ASN A 11 -8.82 4.95 -13.62
N ALA A 12 -7.80 4.16 -13.29
CA ALA A 12 -6.54 4.68 -12.76
C ALA A 12 -5.61 5.18 -13.87
N PRO A 13 -4.73 6.17 -13.58
CA PRO A 13 -3.62 6.50 -14.48
C PRO A 13 -2.77 5.27 -14.81
N GLU A 14 -2.22 5.21 -16.02
CA GLU A 14 -1.45 4.04 -16.50
C GLU A 14 -0.35 3.58 -15.53
N GLN A 15 0.45 4.50 -15.00
CA GLN A 15 1.50 4.16 -14.03
C GLN A 15 0.91 3.61 -12.72
N SER A 16 -0.23 4.14 -12.27
CA SER A 16 -0.89 3.62 -11.07
C SER A 16 -1.49 2.24 -11.30
N ARG A 17 -1.98 1.91 -12.50
CA ARG A 17 -2.45 0.56 -12.83
C ARG A 17 -1.35 -0.48 -12.60
N GLN A 18 -0.15 -0.23 -13.12
CA GLN A 18 0.99 -1.12 -12.95
C GLN A 18 1.35 -1.34 -11.47
N LEU A 19 1.28 -0.27 -10.66
CA LEU A 19 1.50 -0.35 -9.22
C LEU A 19 0.38 -1.09 -8.48
N MET A 20 -0.87 -0.94 -8.91
CA MET A 20 -2.01 -1.69 -8.37
C MET A 20 -1.86 -3.19 -8.65
N GLU A 21 -1.50 -3.56 -9.88
CA GLU A 21 -1.24 -4.96 -10.27
C GLU A 21 -0.10 -5.57 -9.47
N GLN A 22 1.01 -4.83 -9.31
CA GLN A 22 2.13 -5.28 -8.46
C GLN A 22 1.67 -5.52 -7.02
N GLY A 23 0.96 -4.56 -6.42
CA GLY A 23 0.47 -4.67 -5.05
C GLY A 23 -0.52 -5.82 -4.86
N GLU A 24 -1.41 -6.06 -5.83
CA GLU A 24 -2.34 -7.20 -5.80
C GLU A 24 -1.60 -8.55 -5.89
N GLN A 25 -0.56 -8.65 -6.71
CA GLN A 25 0.27 -9.86 -6.78
C GLN A 25 0.99 -10.15 -5.47
N GLU A 26 1.51 -9.11 -4.80
CA GLU A 26 2.21 -9.25 -3.52
C GLU A 26 1.25 -9.61 -2.37
N MET A 27 0.04 -9.05 -2.35
CA MET A 27 -0.93 -9.23 -1.26
C MET A 27 -1.96 -10.34 -1.51
N GLY A 28 -2.02 -10.87 -2.73
CA GLY A 28 -3.01 -11.86 -3.18
C GLY A 28 -4.43 -11.31 -3.40
N GLN A 29 -4.63 -10.00 -3.22
CA GLN A 29 -5.91 -9.32 -3.44
C GLN A 29 -5.71 -7.80 -3.58
N MET A 30 -6.60 -7.15 -4.35
CA MET A 30 -6.62 -5.69 -4.45
C MET A 30 -7.10 -5.02 -3.15
N LEU A 31 -6.17 -4.44 -2.38
CA LEU A 31 -6.49 -3.70 -1.16
C LEU A 31 -7.09 -2.32 -1.44
N ASN A 32 -7.99 -1.87 -0.57
CA ASN A 32 -8.58 -0.52 -0.63
C ASN A 32 -7.53 0.59 -0.54
N PHE A 33 -6.39 0.33 0.11
CA PHE A 33 -5.27 1.25 0.17
C PHE A 33 -4.67 1.53 -1.22
N PHE A 34 -4.43 0.50 -2.04
CA PHE A 34 -3.90 0.66 -3.40
C PHE A 34 -4.87 1.45 -4.29
N LYS A 35 -6.17 1.14 -4.20
CA LYS A 35 -7.23 1.90 -4.90
C LYS A 35 -7.25 3.38 -4.52
N GLN A 36 -6.98 3.72 -3.27
CA GLN A 36 -6.92 5.11 -2.81
C GLN A 36 -5.63 5.82 -3.25
N MET A 37 -4.49 5.14 -3.21
CA MET A 37 -3.21 5.71 -3.63
C MET A 37 -3.13 5.95 -5.15
N ALA A 38 -3.91 5.20 -5.93
CA ALA A 38 -3.94 5.28 -7.39
C ALA A 38 -4.29 6.68 -7.95
N VAL A 39 -4.87 7.58 -7.16
CA VAL A 39 -5.12 8.97 -7.61
C VAL A 39 -3.84 9.77 -7.87
N SER A 40 -2.71 9.35 -7.27
CA SER A 40 -1.42 10.02 -7.40
C SER A 40 -0.31 8.99 -7.68
N PRO A 41 0.08 8.79 -8.96
CA PRO A 41 1.14 7.84 -9.32
C PRO A 41 2.47 8.11 -8.59
N ALA A 42 2.83 9.39 -8.42
CA ALA A 42 4.05 9.77 -7.73
C ALA A 42 4.03 9.36 -6.24
N SER A 43 2.91 9.62 -5.55
CA SER A 43 2.77 9.23 -4.14
C SER A 43 2.72 7.71 -3.98
N PHE A 44 2.04 7.01 -4.90
CA PHE A 44 1.97 5.56 -4.86
C PHE A 44 3.33 4.92 -5.12
N GLN A 45 4.07 5.36 -6.13
CA GLN A 45 5.43 4.88 -6.38
C GLN A 45 6.35 5.12 -5.18
N ALA A 46 6.26 6.29 -4.54
CA ALA A 46 7.06 6.60 -3.36
C ALA A 46 6.77 5.64 -2.21
N TYR A 47 5.49 5.29 -1.97
CA TYR A 47 5.10 4.30 -0.98
C TYR A 47 5.66 2.92 -1.30
N MET A 48 5.49 2.43 -2.53
CA MET A 48 5.98 1.12 -2.95
C MET A 48 7.50 1.01 -2.79
N ASN A 49 8.24 2.06 -3.16
CA ASN A 49 9.69 2.11 -2.99
C ASN A 49 10.09 2.11 -1.50
N PHE A 50 9.33 2.81 -0.65
CA PHE A 50 9.58 2.84 0.79
C PHE A 50 9.36 1.46 1.42
N GLU A 51 8.25 0.79 1.08
CA GLU A 51 7.97 -0.56 1.58
C GLU A 51 9.04 -1.56 1.12
N ALA A 52 9.44 -1.53 -0.15
CA ALA A 52 10.51 -2.38 -0.66
C ALA A 52 11.85 -2.15 0.08
N ALA A 53 12.16 -0.89 0.43
CA ALA A 53 13.36 -0.58 1.23
C ALA A 53 13.28 -1.15 2.65
N LEU A 54 12.10 -1.11 3.30
CA LEU A 54 11.89 -1.72 4.62
C LEU A 54 11.98 -3.25 4.59
N GLN A 55 11.46 -3.88 3.53
CA GLN A 55 11.55 -5.33 3.34
C GLN A 55 12.99 -5.83 3.18
N GLY A 56 13.89 -5.00 2.62
CA GLY A 56 15.33 -5.26 2.52
C GLY A 56 16.13 -5.03 3.81
N GLY A 57 15.46 -4.65 4.92
CA GLY A 57 16.08 -4.41 6.21
C GLY A 57 16.47 -5.68 6.98
N ALA A 58 17.03 -5.50 8.18
CA ALA A 58 17.52 -6.60 9.01
C ALA A 58 16.41 -7.40 9.74
N LEU A 59 15.18 -6.87 9.80
CA LEU A 59 14.06 -7.51 10.46
C LEU A 59 13.40 -8.51 9.50
N ASP A 60 13.09 -9.71 10.00
CA ASP A 60 12.29 -10.68 9.26
C ASP A 60 10.83 -10.21 9.09
N GLN A 61 10.09 -10.91 8.24
CA GLN A 61 8.70 -10.54 7.90
C GLN A 61 7.80 -10.51 9.15
N LEU A 62 7.83 -11.53 10.00
CA LEU A 62 6.96 -11.61 11.17
C LEU A 62 7.24 -10.49 12.17
N THR A 63 8.52 -10.13 12.35
CA THR A 63 8.91 -9.03 13.23
C THR A 63 8.45 -7.69 12.68
N ARG A 64 8.56 -7.46 11.36
CA ARG A 64 8.04 -6.22 10.73
C ARG A 64 6.53 -6.10 10.89
N GLU A 65 5.79 -7.16 10.63
CA GLU A 65 4.33 -7.17 10.82
C GLU A 65 3.94 -6.89 12.27
N ALA A 66 4.65 -7.45 13.26
CA ALA A 66 4.40 -7.14 14.67
C ALA A 66 4.61 -5.66 14.98
N VAL A 67 5.63 -5.01 14.40
CA VAL A 67 5.86 -3.57 14.53
C VAL A 67 4.75 -2.77 13.84
N TYR A 68 4.31 -3.17 12.64
CA TYR A 68 3.21 -2.51 11.92
C TYR A 68 1.91 -2.56 12.71
N LEU A 69 1.56 -3.74 13.25
CA LEU A 69 0.38 -3.90 14.10
C LEU A 69 0.48 -3.08 15.39
N GLY A 70 1.61 -3.15 16.10
CA GLY A 70 1.80 -2.43 17.36
C GLY A 70 1.73 -0.91 17.19
N THR A 71 2.31 -0.38 16.12
CA THR A 71 2.26 1.06 15.82
C THR A 71 0.90 1.51 15.30
N SER A 72 0.20 0.67 14.54
CA SER A 72 -1.17 0.95 14.06
C SER A 72 -2.16 1.00 15.22
N ASP A 73 -2.10 0.02 16.14
CA ASP A 73 -2.92 -0.02 17.36
C ASP A 73 -2.69 1.20 18.25
N TYR A 74 -1.42 1.53 18.52
CA TYR A 74 -1.05 2.72 19.30
C TYR A 74 -1.62 4.02 18.71
N ASN A 75 -1.65 4.14 17.38
CA ASN A 75 -2.18 5.31 16.68
C ASN A 75 -3.69 5.25 16.43
N GLY A 76 -4.39 4.18 16.84
CA GLY A 76 -5.82 3.99 16.59
C GLY A 76 -6.16 3.85 15.11
N CYS A 77 -5.23 3.34 14.29
CA CYS A 77 -5.48 3.02 12.89
C CYS A 77 -6.34 1.75 12.81
N THR A 78 -7.57 1.91 12.33
CA THR A 78 -8.59 0.84 12.29
C THR A 78 -8.83 0.28 10.88
N TYR A 79 -8.06 0.76 9.91
CA TYR A 79 -8.00 0.17 8.58
C TYR A 79 -7.20 -1.13 8.64
#